data_AF-W1DKD1-F1
#
_entry.id   AF-W1DKD1-F1
#
_cell.length_a   1.000
_cell.length_b   1.000
_cell.length_c   1.000
_cell.angle_alpha   90.00
_cell.angle_beta   90.00
_cell.angle_gamma   90.00
#
_symmetry.space_group_name_H-M   'P 1'
#
loop_
_entity.id
_entity.type
_entity.pdbx_description
1 polymer ?
#
loop_
_entity_poly.entity_id
_entity_poly.type
_entity_poly.pdbx_seq_one_letter_code
_entity_poly.pdbx_strand_id
1 'polypeptide(L)' 'MLADSGIAYALLRNGWYTENYLASAPPALEHGVFIGAAGEGKIASATRADYAAAAARVIASEGHEGKILRTGG' A
#
# COMPACT_ATOMS: atom_id res chain seq x y z
N MET A 1 -12.39 17.91 -7.45
CA MET A 1 -11.53 16.81 -6.96
C MET A 1 -10.52 17.36 -5.95
N LEU A 2 -9.67 16.55 -5.29
CA LEU A 2 -8.58 17.06 -4.44
C LEU A 2 -7.72 18.09 -5.19
N ALA A 3 -7.45 17.83 -6.47
CA ALA A 3 -6.72 18.73 -7.36
C ALA A 3 -7.38 20.12 -7.53
N ASP A 4 -8.71 20.22 -7.40
CA ASP A 4 -9.46 21.47 -7.61
C ASP A 4 -9.89 22.13 -6.29
N SER A 5 -9.47 21.57 -5.16
CA SER A 5 -9.99 21.96 -3.84
C SER A 5 -9.43 23.28 -3.32
N GLY A 6 -8.30 23.76 -3.85
CA GLY A 6 -7.56 24.89 -3.29
C GLY A 6 -6.92 24.60 -1.93
N ILE A 7 -7.05 23.37 -1.42
CA ILE A 7 -6.50 22.90 -0.15
C ILE A 7 -5.18 22.19 -0.41
N ALA A 8 -4.14 22.45 0.40
CA ALA A 8 -2.89 21.72 0.33
C ALA A 8 -3.12 20.23 0.68
N TYR A 9 -2.63 19.32 -0.17
CA TYR A 9 -2.81 17.88 0.01
C TYR A 9 -1.55 17.11 -0.37
N ALA A 10 -1.38 15.91 0.19
CA ALA A 10 -0.40 14.93 -0.25
C ALA A 10 -1.11 13.64 -0.69
N LEU A 11 -0.67 13.02 -1.78
CA LEU A 11 -1.20 11.74 -2.23
C LEU A 11 -0.25 10.62 -1.83
N LEU A 12 -0.67 9.78 -0.88
CA LEU A 12 0.04 8.55 -0.52
C LEU A 12 -0.49 7.40 -1.37
N ARG A 13 0.23 7.08 -2.45
CA ARG A 13 -0.08 5.97 -3.34
C ARG A 13 0.56 4.69 -2.79
N ASN A 14 -0.09 4.12 -1.79
CA ASN A 14 0.26 2.83 -1.22
C ASN A 14 0.20 1.73 -2.29
N GLY A 15 1.22 0.87 -2.30
CA GLY A 15 1.23 -0.38 -3.03
C GLY A 15 0.30 -1.42 -2.42
N TRP A 16 0.61 -2.70 -2.64
CA TRP A 16 -0.22 -3.79 -2.14
C TRP A 16 0.04 -4.06 -0.65
N TYR A 17 -0.99 -4.51 0.08
CA TYR A 17 -0.82 -5.00 1.45
C TYR A 17 -0.38 -6.46 1.42
N THR A 18 0.68 -6.81 2.14
CA THR A 18 1.14 -8.20 2.28
C THR A 18 0.01 -9.11 2.79
N GLU A 19 -0.81 -8.57 3.70
CA GLU A 19 -1.98 -9.23 4.27
C GLU A 19 -3.03 -9.61 3.21
N ASN A 20 -3.08 -8.94 2.05
CA ASN A 20 -4.03 -9.29 0.99
C ASN A 20 -3.75 -10.70 0.44
N TYR A 21 -2.48 -11.09 0.33
CA TYR A 21 -2.13 -12.46 -0.09
C TYR A 21 -2.15 -13.44 1.08
N LEU A 22 -1.73 -13.00 2.28
CA LEU A 22 -1.80 -13.85 3.47
C LEU A 22 -3.24 -14.21 3.86
N ALA A 23 -4.24 -13.44 3.46
CA ALA A 23 -5.64 -13.81 3.62
C ALA A 23 -6.01 -15.14 2.91
N SER A 24 -5.27 -15.50 1.86
CA SER A 24 -5.42 -16.78 1.15
C SER A 24 -4.51 -17.88 1.70
N ALA A 25 -3.68 -17.61 2.72
CA ALA A 25 -2.77 -18.61 3.28
C ALA A 25 -3.51 -19.80 3.93
N PRO A 26 -4.59 -19.62 4.73
CA PRO A 26 -5.30 -20.76 5.31
C PRO A 26 -5.85 -21.77 4.27
N PRO A 27 -6.63 -21.37 3.25
CA PRO A 27 -7.09 -22.32 2.22
C PRO A 27 -5.94 -22.86 1.36
N ALA A 28 -4.86 -22.09 1.14
CA ALA A 28 -3.70 -22.58 0.41
C ALA A 28 -2.94 -23.69 1.17
N LEU A 29 -2.87 -23.58 2.50
CA LEU A 29 -2.32 -24.64 3.35
C LEU A 29 -3.23 -25.87 3.38
N GLU A 30 -4.55 -25.67 3.45
CA GLU A 30 -5.55 -26.76 3.46
C GLU A 30 -5.54 -27.57 2.16
N HIS A 31 -5.44 -26.89 1.02
CA HIS A 31 -5.51 -27.53 -0.30
C HIS A 31 -4.15 -27.75 -0.96
N GLY A 32 -3.06 -27.34 -0.30
CA GLY A 32 -1.68 -27.52 -0.79
C GLY A 32 -1.31 -26.69 -2.03
N VAL A 33 -2.13 -25.70 -2.40
CA VAL A 33 -1.90 -24.87 -3.59
C VAL A 33 -2.29 -23.42 -3.34
N PHE A 34 -1.42 -22.50 -3.77
CA PHE A 34 -1.70 -21.07 -3.78
C PHE A 34 -2.11 -20.63 -5.19
N ILE A 35 -3.38 -20.30 -5.39
CA ILE A 35 -3.93 -19.95 -6.70
C ILE A 35 -3.94 -18.42 -6.93
N GLY A 36 -3.75 -18.01 -8.19
CA GLY A 36 -3.79 -16.60 -8.58
C GLY A 36 -3.50 -16.41 -10.07
N ALA A 37 -3.57 -15.16 -10.53
CA ALA A 37 -3.31 -14.77 -11.93
C ALA A 37 -2.17 -13.75 -12.06
N ALA A 38 -1.26 -13.70 -11.07
CA ALA A 38 -0.12 -12.77 -11.09
C ALA A 38 1.01 -13.20 -12.03
N GLY A 39 1.05 -14.48 -12.44
CA GLY A 39 2.18 -15.06 -13.19
C GLY A 39 3.50 -14.80 -12.47
N GLU A 40 4.50 -14.33 -13.21
CA GLU A 40 5.82 -13.93 -12.68
C GLU A 40 5.88 -12.45 -12.25
N GLY A 41 4.72 -11.79 -12.10
CA GLY A 41 4.64 -10.39 -11.69
C GLY A 41 5.26 -10.16 -10.30
N LYS A 42 6.17 -9.20 -10.20
CA LYS A 42 6.76 -8.81 -8.91
C LYS A 42 5.80 -7.90 -8.15
N ILE A 43 5.55 -8.24 -6.89
CA ILE A 43 4.60 -7.53 -6.04
C ILE A 43 5.37 -6.83 -4.93
N ALA A 44 5.54 -5.53 -5.08
CA ALA A 44 6.12 -4.63 -4.10
C ALA A 44 5.13 -4.39 -2.94
N SER A 45 4.86 -5.41 -2.14
CA SER A 45 3.94 -5.33 -1.00
C SER A 45 4.65 -4.88 0.27
N ALA A 46 3.92 -4.18 1.14
CA ALA A 46 4.34 -3.88 2.50
C ALA A 46 3.18 -4.13 3.47
N THR A 47 3.45 -4.16 4.78
CA THR A 47 2.37 -4.36 5.77
C THR A 47 1.51 -3.10 5.91
N ARG A 48 0.27 -3.24 6.38
CA ARG A 48 -0.54 -2.06 6.73
C ARG A 48 0.15 -1.17 7.77
N ALA A 49 0.93 -1.76 8.68
CA ALA A 49 1.69 -1.02 9.68
C ALA A 49 2.74 -0.12 9.02
N ASP A 50 3.46 -0.59 8.00
CA ASP A 50 4.46 0.22 7.28
C ASP A 50 3.82 1.41 6.56
N TYR A 51 2.69 1.16 5.88
CA TYR A 51 1.93 2.24 5.23
C TYR A 51 1.35 3.24 6.22
N ALA A 52 0.86 2.76 7.38
CA ALA A 52 0.38 3.62 8.45
C ALA A 52 1.51 4.48 9.03
N ALA A 53 2.70 3.90 9.22
CA ALA A 53 3.88 4.64 9.67
C ALA A 53 4.30 5.71 8.65
N ALA A 54 4.23 5.40 7.34
CA ALA A 54 4.49 6.38 6.29
C ALA A 54 3.46 7.53 6.32
N ALA A 55 2.17 7.22 6.47
CA ALA A 55 1.12 8.22 6.61
C ALA A 55 1.29 9.10 7.85
N ALA A 56 1.62 8.48 8.99
CA ALA A 56 1.88 9.17 10.25
C ALA A 56 3.06 10.15 10.12
N ARG A 57 4.12 9.78 9.38
CA ARG A 57 5.23 10.70 9.10
C ARG A 57 4.77 11.87 8.23
N VAL A 58 4.06 11.59 7.14
CA VAL A 58 3.60 12.62 6.19
C VAL A 58 2.71 13.67 6.86
N ILE A 59 1.85 13.26 7.80
CA ILE A 59 1.00 14.23 8.52
C ILE A 59 1.74 14.96 9.63
N ALA A 60 2.78 14.36 10.22
CA ALA A 60 3.52 14.95 11.34
C ALA A 60 4.68 15.85 10.91
N SER A 61 5.18 15.72 9.67
CA SER A 61 6.25 16.56 9.12
C SER A 61 5.76 17.52 8.05
N GLU A 62 6.43 18.66 7.96
CA GLU A 62 6.15 19.67 6.94
C GLU A 62 6.76 19.29 5.57
N GLY A 63 6.34 19.99 4.52
CA GLY A 63 6.96 19.88 3.19
C GLY A 63 6.50 18.69 2.34
N HIS A 64 5.36 18.08 2.67
CA HIS A 64 4.72 17.04 1.86
C HIS A 64 3.55 17.53 1.01
N GLU A 65 3.20 18.81 1.13
CA GLU A 65 2.14 19.46 0.38
C GLU A 65 2.41 19.39 -1.14
N GLY A 66 1.38 19.05 -1.90
CA GLY A 66 1.42 18.84 -3.35
C GLY A 66 2.16 17.58 -3.80
N LYS A 67 2.76 16.80 -2.88
CA LYS A 67 3.58 15.63 -3.26
C LYS A 67 2.74 14.40 -3.51
N ILE A 68 3.15 13.63 -4.53
CA ILE A 68 2.67 12.28 -4.79
C ILE A 68 3.76 11.31 -4.30
N LEU A 69 3.52 10.69 -3.15
CA LEU A 69 4.43 9.75 -2.52
C LEU A 69 4.04 8.33 -2.92
N ARG A 70 5.00 7.58 -3.44
CA ARG A 70 4.85 6.15 -3.71
C ARG A 70 5.47 5.38 -2.56
N THR A 71 4.66 4.54 -1.94
CA THR A 71 5.06 3.70 -0.80
C THR A 71 4.87 2.25 -1.22
N GLY A 72 5.83 1.40 -0.88
CA GLY A 72 5.86 -0.02 -1.25
C GLY A 72 7.12 -0.67 -0.68
N GLY A 73 7.12 -2.00 -0.61
CA GLY A 73 8.25 -2.82 -0.19
C GLY A 73 9.18 -3.19 -1.34
#